data_AF-A0A1M7N803-F1
#
_entry.id   AF-A0A1M7N803-F1
#
_cell.length_a   1.000
_cell.length_b   1.000
_cell.length_c   1.000
_cell.angle_alpha   90.00
_cell.angle_beta   90.00
_cell.angle_gamma   90.00
#
_symmetry.space_group_name_H-M   'P 1'
#
loop_
_entity.id
_entity.type
_entity.pdbx_description
1 polymer ?
#
loop_
_entity_poly.entity_id
_entity_poly.type
_entity_poly.pdbx_seq_one_letter_code
_entity_poly.pdbx_strand_id
1 'polypeptide(L)'
;MFVSGLALLGLSACGEDPSSPDTPEPTSTASQDPIVTSSDTPLSQGEIPPSVTSSSTQTTNSSSSRTPQPVVSSSSKTATASSDEVLNEPKMAVNGACGPKTAIIEKGGMATWSFFRETGDVFDAIMAPFVWTFPELSKTVQGNGMNSVNVSYEQSGTYTATLNVDGTEIACEPLQVQGIPITINSCKADKETAKAGETITWTVEAESEATITGYSWTSTLGTISGFGTSATLSAEASMHKQKVAPIVAVTNDDRTTQTYQCDGVTVLDPESVDLVLALGSINDQASYGETVLPNLPDSLFIQAQTPMTVQVPAGAPSNCTIGCKPKVGADYNSLKLTWDGVEQSNFAYFNPAGCAPGKKYSIEASVTAICVVNK
;
A
#
# COMPACT_ATOMS: atom_id res chain seq x y z
N MET A 1 4.14 74.49 -10.20
CA MET A 1 4.38 74.78 -8.77
C MET A 1 4.68 73.45 -8.09
N PHE A 2 5.81 73.35 -7.37
CA PHE A 2 6.30 72.17 -6.60
C PHE A 2 6.38 70.82 -7.35
N VAL A 3 7.50 70.17 -7.69
CA VAL A 3 8.94 70.09 -7.26
C VAL A 3 9.27 68.78 -6.53
N SER A 4 10.19 68.02 -7.15
CA SER A 4 11.04 66.93 -6.62
C SER A 4 10.41 65.58 -6.21
N GLY A 5 11.13 64.46 -6.31
CA GLY A 5 12.58 64.32 -6.54
C GLY A 5 13.05 63.05 -7.27
N LEU A 6 14.29 63.13 -7.79
CA LEU A 6 15.06 62.03 -8.37
C LEU A 6 15.65 61.12 -7.28
N ALA A 7 15.91 59.87 -7.65
CA ALA A 7 17.16 59.19 -7.31
C ALA A 7 17.63 58.32 -8.49
N LEU A 8 18.74 58.70 -9.13
CA LEU A 8 19.54 57.84 -10.00
C LEU A 8 20.62 57.14 -9.16
N LEU A 9 21.08 55.97 -9.63
CA LEU A 9 22.39 55.30 -9.46
C LEU A 9 22.14 53.77 -9.44
N GLY A 10 22.84 52.91 -10.19
CA GLY A 10 23.89 53.11 -11.20
C GLY A 10 24.22 51.77 -11.89
N LEU A 11 24.76 51.82 -13.12
CA LEU A 11 25.10 50.64 -13.93
C LEU A 11 26.50 50.07 -13.59
N SER A 12 26.67 48.76 -13.73
CA SER A 12 27.90 48.15 -14.28
C SER A 12 27.67 46.68 -14.69
N ALA A 13 28.10 46.31 -15.89
CA ALA A 13 28.02 44.96 -16.47
C ALA A 13 29.42 44.32 -16.63
N CYS A 14 29.54 43.30 -17.49
CA CYS A 14 30.72 42.47 -17.86
C CYS A 14 31.04 41.32 -16.88
N GLY A 15 31.38 40.09 -17.29
CA GLY A 15 31.45 39.41 -18.62
C GLY A 15 31.56 37.88 -18.38
N GLU A 16 30.99 37.00 -19.21
CA GLU A 16 31.63 36.30 -20.35
C GLU A 16 32.85 35.40 -20.00
N ASP A 17 32.60 34.08 -19.82
CA ASP A 17 33.19 32.85 -20.45
C ASP A 17 34.70 32.75 -20.89
N PRO A 18 35.28 31.56 -21.26
CA PRO A 18 34.85 30.14 -21.17
C PRO A 18 35.98 29.08 -20.83
N SER A 19 35.64 27.78 -20.94
CA SER A 19 36.49 26.63 -21.40
C SER A 19 37.32 25.71 -20.46
N SER A 20 37.26 24.40 -20.77
CA SER A 20 37.93 23.17 -20.25
C SER A 20 39.41 22.98 -20.75
N PRO A 21 40.16 21.82 -20.66
CA PRO A 21 39.84 20.45 -20.19
C PRO A 21 40.96 19.59 -19.46
N ASP A 22 40.63 18.31 -19.19
CA ASP A 22 41.45 17.05 -19.15
C ASP A 22 42.59 16.74 -18.12
N THR A 23 42.35 15.67 -17.31
CA THR A 23 43.01 14.32 -17.25
C THR A 23 44.57 14.22 -17.31
N PRO A 24 45.32 13.37 -16.52
CA PRO A 24 45.01 11.97 -16.12
C PRO A 24 45.49 11.43 -14.73
N GLU A 25 45.16 10.16 -14.45
CA GLU A 25 45.72 9.27 -13.38
C GLU A 25 47.06 8.62 -13.81
N PRO A 26 47.93 8.13 -12.88
CA PRO A 26 48.15 6.66 -12.83
C PRO A 26 48.59 6.01 -11.48
N THR A 27 47.89 4.93 -11.08
CA THR A 27 48.40 3.56 -10.72
C THR A 27 49.39 3.28 -9.55
N SER A 28 49.16 2.11 -8.89
CA SER A 28 50.13 1.19 -8.20
C SER A 28 50.64 1.52 -6.78
N THR A 29 51.02 0.57 -5.88
CA THR A 29 50.81 -0.89 -5.76
C THR A 29 51.17 -1.39 -4.33
N ALA A 30 50.40 -2.35 -3.80
CA ALA A 30 50.63 -3.37 -2.74
C ALA A 30 51.72 -3.31 -1.62
N SER A 31 51.27 -3.76 -0.44
CA SER A 31 51.90 -4.77 0.47
C SER A 31 52.91 -4.43 1.59
N GLN A 32 52.74 -5.21 2.68
CA GLN A 32 53.66 -5.60 3.77
C GLN A 32 53.83 -4.70 5.03
N ASP A 33 53.19 -5.18 6.12
CA ASP A 33 53.69 -5.26 7.51
C ASP A 33 55.21 -5.58 7.63
N PRO A 34 55.95 -5.29 8.75
CA PRO A 34 55.51 -5.70 10.11
C PRO A 34 56.08 -5.02 11.40
N ILE A 35 55.56 -5.46 12.56
CA ILE A 35 56.27 -5.76 13.87
C ILE A 35 56.75 -4.58 14.77
N VAL A 36 56.09 -4.31 15.93
CA VAL A 36 56.36 -4.71 17.36
C VAL A 36 56.94 -3.55 18.21
N THR A 37 56.48 -3.21 19.43
CA THR A 37 56.79 -3.83 20.76
C THR A 37 55.84 -3.21 21.83
N SER A 38 54.89 -3.93 22.45
CA SER A 38 54.92 -4.82 23.65
C SER A 38 54.96 -4.15 25.03
N SER A 39 54.01 -4.52 25.92
CA SER A 39 54.19 -5.00 27.31
C SER A 39 52.85 -4.94 28.10
N ASP A 40 52.49 -5.83 29.04
CA ASP A 40 52.86 -7.24 29.28
C ASP A 40 51.77 -7.92 30.15
N THR A 41 51.58 -9.24 30.02
CA THR A 41 50.73 -10.11 30.88
C THR A 41 51.56 -11.11 31.69
N PRO A 42 50.98 -11.67 32.79
CA PRO A 42 50.77 -13.13 32.93
C PRO A 42 49.47 -13.47 33.74
N LEU A 43 49.06 -14.69 34.16
CA LEU A 43 49.02 -16.13 33.71
C LEU A 43 48.19 -16.89 34.81
N SER A 44 47.46 -17.99 34.65
CA SER A 44 47.03 -18.81 33.49
C SER A 44 45.75 -19.65 33.85
N GLN A 45 45.47 -20.64 32.99
CA GLN A 45 44.68 -21.91 33.06
C GLN A 45 44.39 -22.56 34.46
N GLY A 46 43.42 -23.48 34.63
CA GLY A 46 42.47 -24.14 33.71
C GLY A 46 41.83 -25.42 34.31
N GLU A 47 41.02 -26.16 33.51
CA GLU A 47 40.39 -27.49 33.76
C GLU A 47 39.08 -27.65 34.59
N ILE A 48 38.41 -28.78 34.34
CA ILE A 48 37.03 -29.25 34.69
C ILE A 48 37.10 -30.81 34.77
N PRO A 49 36.05 -31.62 35.10
CA PRO A 49 35.00 -31.70 36.14
C PRO A 49 35.37 -32.84 37.17
N PRO A 50 34.51 -33.69 37.82
CA PRO A 50 33.03 -33.77 37.93
C PRO A 50 32.42 -34.19 39.31
N SER A 51 31.07 -34.33 39.30
CA SER A 51 30.27 -35.37 40.00
C SER A 51 29.89 -35.28 41.50
N VAL A 52 28.56 -35.24 41.71
CA VAL A 52 27.70 -35.89 42.74
C VAL A 52 28.30 -36.51 44.02
N THR A 53 27.64 -36.28 45.18
CA THR A 53 26.85 -37.31 45.91
C THR A 53 26.23 -36.76 47.22
N SER A 54 25.09 -37.35 47.59
CA SER A 54 24.15 -37.02 48.67
C SER A 54 24.58 -37.29 50.13
N SER A 55 23.78 -36.71 51.04
CA SER A 55 23.22 -37.32 52.28
C SER A 55 23.89 -37.11 53.66
N SER A 56 23.02 -36.64 54.59
CA SER A 56 23.01 -36.86 56.06
C SER A 56 24.17 -36.28 56.91
N THR A 57 23.95 -35.70 58.09
CA THR A 57 23.13 -36.21 59.22
C THR A 57 22.27 -35.14 59.97
N GLN A 58 21.52 -35.59 60.97
CA GLN A 58 20.43 -34.89 61.68
C GLN A 58 20.87 -34.10 62.94
N THR A 59 19.88 -33.47 63.61
CA THR A 59 19.82 -32.95 65.01
C THR A 59 20.36 -31.52 65.23
N THR A 60 19.73 -30.64 66.03
CA THR A 60 18.44 -30.63 66.76
C THR A 60 18.01 -29.19 67.13
N ASN A 61 16.76 -29.02 67.57
CA ASN A 61 16.21 -27.91 68.39
C ASN A 61 15.93 -26.53 67.74
N SER A 62 14.65 -26.35 67.42
CA SER A 62 13.78 -25.19 67.67
C SER A 62 14.37 -23.91 68.29
N SER A 63 14.21 -22.78 67.58
CA SER A 63 13.51 -21.57 68.09
C SER A 63 13.18 -20.58 66.99
N SER A 64 12.08 -19.85 67.17
CA SER A 64 11.44 -18.97 66.19
C SER A 64 12.32 -17.82 65.68
N SER A 65 12.44 -17.68 64.36
CA SER A 65 12.61 -16.36 63.70
C SER A 65 12.04 -16.42 62.27
N ARG A 66 11.49 -15.29 61.81
CA ARG A 66 10.78 -15.20 60.52
C ARG A 66 11.77 -15.23 59.36
N THR A 67 11.62 -16.16 58.43
CA THR A 67 12.19 -16.03 57.09
C THR A 67 11.24 -15.21 56.20
N PRO A 68 11.74 -14.27 55.39
CA PRO A 68 10.94 -13.65 54.34
C PRO A 68 10.67 -14.68 53.25
N GLN A 69 9.41 -14.97 52.94
CA GLN A 69 9.09 -15.60 51.67
C GLN A 69 9.40 -14.60 50.54
N PRO A 70 10.06 -15.02 49.45
CA PRO A 70 10.08 -14.23 48.24
C PRO A 70 8.67 -14.20 47.65
N VAL A 71 7.97 -13.08 47.81
CA VAL A 71 6.66 -12.86 47.18
C VAL A 71 6.90 -12.56 45.70
N VAL A 72 7.20 -13.60 44.92
CA VAL A 72 7.11 -13.55 43.46
C VAL A 72 5.63 -13.53 43.06
N SER A 73 5.04 -12.34 43.07
CA SER A 73 3.73 -12.09 42.45
C SER A 73 3.84 -12.11 40.93
N SER A 74 4.24 -13.25 40.37
CA SER A 74 4.02 -13.56 38.96
C SER A 74 2.53 -13.85 38.78
N SER A 75 1.72 -12.79 38.65
CA SER A 75 0.30 -12.90 38.29
C SER A 75 0.17 -13.29 36.82
N SER A 76 0.49 -14.56 36.52
CA SER A 76 0.18 -15.18 35.23
C SER A 76 -1.32 -15.15 35.04
N LYS A 77 -1.79 -14.29 34.13
CA LYS A 77 -3.19 -14.32 33.70
C LYS A 77 -3.46 -15.68 33.06
N THR A 78 -4.32 -16.46 33.68
CA THR A 78 -4.84 -17.70 33.11
C THR A 78 -6.14 -17.42 32.37
N ALA A 79 -6.37 -18.14 31.27
CA ALA A 79 -7.65 -18.09 30.57
C ALA A 79 -8.74 -18.66 31.48
N THR A 80 -9.93 -18.05 31.48
CA THR A 80 -11.05 -18.57 32.25
C THR A 80 -11.52 -19.88 31.62
N ALA A 81 -11.55 -20.93 32.43
CA ALA A 81 -12.13 -22.22 32.08
C ALA A 81 -13.67 -22.14 32.16
N SER A 82 -14.37 -22.91 31.33
CA SER A 82 -15.81 -23.11 31.52
C SER A 82 -16.04 -23.97 32.76
N SER A 83 -17.03 -23.63 33.59
CA SER A 83 -17.51 -24.48 34.67
C SER A 83 -18.83 -25.13 34.29
N ASP A 84 -19.00 -26.40 34.66
CA ASP A 84 -20.29 -27.11 34.67
C ASP A 84 -21.12 -26.72 35.92
N GLU A 85 -21.06 -25.44 36.31
CA GLU A 85 -21.76 -24.92 37.48
C GLU A 85 -23.26 -24.82 37.18
N VAL A 86 -24.10 -25.19 38.16
CA VAL A 86 -25.54 -24.96 38.08
C VAL A 86 -25.79 -23.45 38.21
N LEU A 87 -26.20 -22.84 37.11
CA LEU A 87 -26.60 -21.45 37.06
C LEU A 87 -27.89 -21.23 37.88
N ASN A 88 -27.96 -20.10 38.59
CA ASN A 88 -29.18 -19.68 39.27
C ASN A 88 -30.29 -19.34 38.25
N GLU A 89 -31.55 -19.44 38.67
CA GLU A 89 -32.68 -19.01 37.84
C GLU A 89 -32.63 -17.50 37.56
N PRO A 90 -32.84 -17.07 36.30
CA PRO A 90 -32.78 -15.67 35.92
C PRO A 90 -33.95 -14.87 36.51
N LYS A 91 -33.66 -13.67 37.01
CA LYS A 91 -34.62 -12.76 37.65
C LYS A 91 -34.82 -11.44 36.90
N MET A 92 -34.01 -11.16 35.88
CA MET A 92 -33.98 -9.90 35.12
C MET A 92 -33.83 -8.64 36.01
N ALA A 93 -33.13 -8.77 37.13
CA ALA A 93 -32.88 -7.71 38.11
C ALA A 93 -31.62 -6.88 37.82
N VAL A 94 -30.72 -7.39 36.97
CA VAL A 94 -29.40 -6.80 36.67
C VAL A 94 -29.29 -6.51 35.18
N ASN A 95 -28.81 -5.32 34.81
CA ASN A 95 -28.54 -4.94 33.42
C ASN A 95 -27.32 -4.02 33.29
N GLY A 96 -26.76 -3.92 32.09
CA GLY A 96 -25.63 -3.04 31.78
C GLY A 96 -24.98 -3.31 30.42
N ALA A 97 -23.72 -2.94 30.28
CA ALA A 97 -22.93 -3.10 29.06
C ALA A 97 -21.77 -4.09 29.25
N CYS A 98 -21.16 -4.57 28.16
CA CYS A 98 -19.97 -5.42 28.21
C CYS A 98 -18.98 -5.08 27.08
N GLY A 99 -17.71 -5.39 27.31
CA GLY A 99 -16.65 -5.18 26.34
C GLY A 99 -15.29 -5.65 26.85
N PRO A 100 -14.25 -5.66 25.98
CA PRO A 100 -12.89 -5.93 26.38
C PRO A 100 -12.31 -4.73 27.14
N LYS A 101 -11.60 -4.99 28.24
CA LYS A 101 -10.90 -3.95 29.03
C LYS A 101 -9.84 -3.18 28.22
N THR A 102 -9.37 -3.77 27.13
CA THR A 102 -8.49 -3.16 26.12
C THR A 102 -9.03 -3.55 24.75
N ALA A 103 -9.50 -2.57 23.96
CA ALA A 103 -10.11 -2.82 22.65
C ALA A 103 -9.13 -3.38 21.59
N ILE A 104 -7.82 -3.29 21.84
CA ILE A 104 -6.77 -3.81 20.96
C ILE A 104 -5.80 -4.65 21.79
N ILE A 105 -5.42 -5.83 21.29
CA ILE A 105 -4.31 -6.66 21.79
C ILE A 105 -3.49 -7.23 20.63
N GLU A 106 -2.29 -7.71 20.90
CA GLU A 106 -1.48 -8.48 19.94
C GLU A 106 -1.87 -9.97 19.94
N LYS A 107 -1.63 -10.66 18.82
CA LYS A 107 -1.80 -12.11 18.65
C LYS A 107 -1.06 -12.90 19.72
N GLY A 108 -1.67 -14.00 20.18
CA GLY A 108 -1.19 -14.79 21.31
C GLY A 108 -1.48 -14.14 22.67
N GLY A 109 -1.99 -12.90 22.66
CA GLY A 109 -2.41 -12.17 23.84
C GLY A 109 -3.69 -12.73 24.48
N MET A 110 -4.01 -12.16 25.64
CA MET A 110 -5.19 -12.50 26.42
C MET A 110 -5.95 -11.23 26.79
N ALA A 111 -7.19 -11.12 26.29
CA ALA A 111 -8.08 -10.03 26.67
C ALA A 111 -8.87 -10.40 27.92
N THR A 112 -9.11 -9.41 28.77
CA THR A 112 -10.05 -9.49 29.89
C THR A 112 -11.33 -8.80 29.43
N TRP A 113 -12.41 -9.56 29.28
CA TRP A 113 -13.76 -9.03 29.06
C TRP A 113 -14.41 -8.72 30.39
N SER A 114 -15.18 -7.65 30.47
CA SER A 114 -15.82 -7.20 31.70
C SER A 114 -17.24 -6.70 31.44
N PHE A 115 -18.12 -6.97 32.40
CA PHE A 115 -19.47 -6.44 32.48
C PHE A 115 -19.48 -5.19 33.36
N PHE A 116 -20.12 -4.14 32.87
CA PHE A 116 -20.27 -2.85 33.52
C PHE A 116 -21.76 -2.67 33.87
N ARG A 117 -22.11 -2.94 35.12
CA ARG A 117 -23.49 -2.85 35.62
C ARG A 117 -23.99 -1.41 35.58
N GLU A 118 -25.13 -1.20 34.94
CA GLU A 118 -25.86 0.08 34.95
C GLU A 118 -26.99 0.08 35.98
N THR A 119 -27.70 -1.04 36.11
CA THR A 119 -28.84 -1.20 37.03
C THR A 119 -28.83 -2.57 37.71
N GLY A 120 -29.62 -2.69 38.79
CA GLY A 120 -29.56 -3.82 39.72
C GLY A 120 -28.57 -3.58 40.86
N ASP A 121 -28.77 -4.26 41.99
CA ASP A 121 -27.89 -4.14 43.14
C ASP A 121 -26.64 -5.04 43.04
N VAL A 122 -25.71 -4.89 43.99
CA VAL A 122 -24.44 -5.63 43.99
C VAL A 122 -24.64 -7.12 44.35
N PHE A 123 -25.60 -7.44 45.21
CA PHE A 123 -25.88 -8.81 45.64
C PHE A 123 -26.60 -9.59 44.54
N ASP A 124 -27.60 -8.99 43.90
CA ASP A 124 -28.24 -9.56 42.72
C ASP A 124 -27.20 -9.79 41.60
N ALA A 125 -26.29 -8.83 41.36
CA ALA A 125 -25.22 -9.01 40.38
C ALA A 125 -24.17 -10.07 40.73
N ILE A 126 -24.00 -10.43 42.00
CA ILE A 126 -23.14 -11.54 42.44
C ILE A 126 -23.87 -12.89 42.32
N MET A 127 -25.20 -12.90 42.49
CA MET A 127 -26.02 -14.10 42.40
C MET A 127 -26.51 -14.41 40.98
N ALA A 128 -26.58 -13.41 40.10
CA ALA A 128 -27.10 -13.56 38.74
C ALA A 128 -26.27 -14.55 37.91
N PRO A 129 -26.91 -15.33 37.02
CA PRO A 129 -26.20 -16.15 36.05
C PRO A 129 -25.58 -15.27 34.95
N PHE A 130 -24.31 -15.51 34.63
CA PHE A 130 -23.61 -14.91 33.50
C PHE A 130 -23.24 -16.01 32.50
N VAL A 131 -23.53 -15.79 31.22
CA VAL A 131 -23.13 -16.68 30.11
C VAL A 131 -22.46 -15.85 29.02
N TRP A 132 -21.13 -15.92 28.96
CA TRP A 132 -20.31 -15.29 27.93
C TRP A 132 -20.16 -16.24 26.74
N THR A 133 -20.51 -15.79 25.54
CA THR A 133 -20.36 -16.53 24.29
C THR A 133 -19.45 -15.77 23.32
N PHE A 134 -18.46 -16.47 22.77
CA PHE A 134 -17.47 -15.97 21.82
C PHE A 134 -17.61 -16.76 20.51
N PRO A 135 -18.44 -16.30 19.55
CA PRO A 135 -18.82 -17.07 18.37
C PRO A 135 -17.62 -17.51 17.51
N GLU A 136 -16.66 -16.62 17.28
CA GLU A 136 -15.50 -16.85 16.41
C GLU A 136 -14.47 -17.81 17.04
N LEU A 137 -14.58 -18.06 18.35
CA LEU A 137 -13.79 -19.05 19.08
C LEU A 137 -14.56 -20.34 19.35
N SER A 138 -15.85 -20.43 19.00
CA SER A 138 -16.78 -21.49 19.43
C SER A 138 -16.73 -21.75 20.94
N LYS A 139 -16.48 -20.69 21.75
CA LYS A 139 -16.25 -20.81 23.20
C LYS A 139 -17.40 -20.17 23.97
N THR A 140 -17.94 -20.91 24.94
CA THR A 140 -18.83 -20.38 25.99
C THR A 140 -18.14 -20.50 27.35
N VAL A 141 -18.36 -19.53 28.21
CA VAL A 141 -17.91 -19.51 29.61
C VAL A 141 -19.05 -18.99 30.46
N GLN A 142 -19.42 -19.71 31.51
CA GLN A 142 -20.58 -19.38 32.34
C GLN A 142 -20.27 -19.50 33.83
N GLY A 143 -21.06 -18.83 34.66
CA GLY A 143 -21.05 -18.98 36.11
C GLY A 143 -21.84 -17.88 36.81
N ASN A 144 -22.13 -18.09 38.09
CA ASN A 144 -22.87 -17.09 38.88
C ASN A 144 -21.93 -15.93 39.26
N GLY A 145 -22.38 -14.69 39.08
CA GLY A 145 -21.61 -13.48 39.39
C GLY A 145 -20.34 -13.27 38.54
N MET A 146 -20.21 -13.97 37.40
CA MET A 146 -19.02 -13.95 36.54
C MET A 146 -18.94 -12.67 35.69
N ASN A 147 -18.76 -11.53 36.36
CA ASN A 147 -18.70 -10.21 35.75
C ASN A 147 -17.43 -9.95 34.90
N SER A 148 -16.48 -10.89 34.84
CA SER A 148 -15.30 -10.78 33.99
C SER A 148 -14.73 -12.15 33.63
N VAL A 149 -14.24 -12.27 32.39
CA VAL A 149 -13.58 -13.49 31.87
C VAL A 149 -12.31 -13.14 31.10
N ASN A 150 -11.29 -14.00 31.23
CA ASN A 150 -10.05 -13.92 30.46
C ASN A 150 -10.12 -14.90 29.28
N VAL A 151 -9.85 -14.41 28.07
CA VAL A 151 -9.87 -15.20 26.84
C VAL A 151 -8.56 -14.99 26.07
N SER A 152 -7.95 -16.09 25.64
CA SER A 152 -6.72 -16.11 24.83
C SER A 152 -7.07 -16.13 23.35
N TYR A 153 -6.31 -15.39 22.54
CA TYR A 153 -6.55 -15.22 21.10
C TYR A 153 -5.32 -15.65 20.31
N GLU A 154 -5.41 -16.82 19.66
CA GLU A 154 -4.28 -17.42 18.92
C GLU A 154 -4.11 -16.91 17.49
N GLN A 155 -5.12 -16.21 16.94
CA GLN A 155 -5.15 -15.70 15.57
C GLN A 155 -5.47 -14.21 15.58
N SER A 156 -5.07 -13.49 14.54
CA SER A 156 -5.45 -12.09 14.36
C SER A 156 -6.88 -11.94 13.81
N GLY A 157 -7.43 -10.73 13.90
CA GLY A 157 -8.77 -10.39 13.40
C GLY A 157 -9.65 -9.69 14.44
N THR A 158 -10.89 -9.41 14.04
CA THR A 158 -11.91 -8.83 14.91
C THR A 158 -12.73 -9.95 15.57
N TYR A 159 -12.93 -9.84 16.88
CA TYR A 159 -13.68 -10.80 17.69
C TYR A 159 -14.82 -10.10 18.42
N THR A 160 -16.00 -10.71 18.37
CA THR A 160 -17.19 -10.25 19.11
C THR A 160 -17.45 -11.13 20.33
N ALA A 161 -18.31 -10.64 21.21
CA ALA A 161 -18.84 -11.44 22.30
C ALA A 161 -20.30 -11.05 22.55
N THR A 162 -21.07 -12.03 23.00
CA THR A 162 -22.42 -11.83 23.51
C THR A 162 -22.45 -12.31 24.95
N LEU A 163 -23.07 -11.54 25.83
CA LEU A 163 -23.23 -11.85 27.23
C LEU A 163 -24.72 -11.94 27.58
N ASN A 164 -25.17 -13.09 28.08
CA ASN A 164 -26.44 -13.16 28.79
C ASN A 164 -26.20 -12.92 30.29
N VAL A 165 -26.78 -11.86 30.85
CA VAL A 165 -26.83 -11.59 32.30
C VAL A 165 -28.26 -11.71 32.77
N ASP A 166 -28.53 -12.61 33.71
CA ASP A 166 -29.81 -12.68 34.43
C ASP A 166 -31.05 -12.82 33.52
N GLY A 167 -30.88 -13.40 32.33
CA GLY A 167 -31.92 -13.54 31.29
C GLY A 167 -31.91 -12.46 30.20
N THR A 168 -31.07 -11.43 30.32
CA THR A 168 -30.93 -10.32 29.35
C THR A 168 -29.70 -10.54 28.47
N GLU A 169 -29.89 -10.58 27.15
CA GLU A 169 -28.81 -10.72 26.17
C GLU A 169 -28.24 -9.35 25.76
N ILE A 170 -26.92 -9.21 25.84
CA ILE A 170 -26.17 -7.97 25.62
C ILE A 170 -25.06 -8.25 24.60
N ALA A 171 -25.05 -7.49 23.50
CA ALA A 171 -23.92 -7.51 22.56
C ALA A 171 -22.77 -6.66 23.13
N CYS A 172 -21.57 -7.22 23.19
CA CYS A 172 -20.39 -6.53 23.72
C CYS A 172 -19.65 -5.74 22.64
N GLU A 173 -18.88 -4.72 23.04
CA GLU A 173 -17.96 -4.02 22.13
C GLU A 173 -16.92 -4.99 21.54
N PRO A 174 -16.51 -4.82 20.26
CA PRO A 174 -15.57 -5.74 19.61
C PRO A 174 -14.13 -5.59 20.12
N LEU A 175 -13.40 -6.69 20.08
CA LEU A 175 -11.95 -6.75 20.31
C LEU A 175 -11.23 -6.87 18.96
N GLN A 176 -10.21 -6.04 18.74
CA GLN A 176 -9.27 -6.20 17.63
C GLN A 176 -8.00 -6.91 18.11
N VAL A 177 -7.67 -8.04 17.47
CA VAL A 177 -6.41 -8.77 17.69
C VAL A 177 -5.49 -8.48 16.51
N GLN A 178 -4.44 -7.72 16.75
CA GLN A 178 -3.43 -7.38 15.76
C GLN A 178 -2.51 -8.59 15.53
N GLY A 179 -2.27 -8.93 14.26
CA GLY A 179 -1.25 -9.90 13.89
C GLY A 179 0.05 -9.21 13.45
N ILE A 180 0.96 -10.00 12.91
CA ILE A 180 2.25 -9.53 12.43
C ILE A 180 2.01 -8.70 11.16
N PRO A 181 2.47 -7.43 11.10
CA PRO A 181 2.27 -6.58 9.94
C PRO A 181 2.79 -7.20 8.64
N ILE A 182 2.10 -6.85 7.54
CA ILE A 182 2.54 -7.14 6.17
C ILE A 182 2.84 -5.81 5.49
N THR A 183 4.08 -5.62 5.07
CA THR A 183 4.52 -4.46 4.28
C THR A 183 4.42 -4.83 2.81
N ILE A 184 3.73 -4.03 2.01
CA ILE A 184 3.68 -4.20 0.55
C ILE A 184 4.53 -3.07 -0.05
N ASN A 185 5.72 -3.43 -0.51
CA ASN A 185 6.75 -2.49 -0.99
C ASN A 185 6.39 -1.95 -2.37
N SER A 186 5.85 -2.80 -3.25
CA SER A 186 5.36 -2.37 -4.57
C SER A 186 4.34 -3.34 -5.15
N CYS A 187 3.51 -2.88 -6.09
CA CYS A 187 2.75 -3.75 -6.98
C CYS A 187 2.71 -3.15 -8.39
N LYS A 188 3.66 -3.55 -9.23
CA LYS A 188 3.96 -2.90 -10.51
C LYS A 188 3.40 -3.65 -11.70
N ALA A 189 2.93 -2.89 -12.69
CA ALA A 189 2.57 -3.41 -14.01
C ALA A 189 3.81 -3.61 -14.90
N ASP A 190 3.71 -4.48 -15.90
CA ASP A 190 4.73 -4.68 -16.94
C ASP A 190 4.76 -3.57 -18.00
N LYS A 191 3.71 -2.75 -18.08
CA LYS A 191 3.52 -1.64 -19.03
C LYS A 191 2.57 -0.58 -18.47
N GLU A 192 2.71 0.67 -18.92
CA GLU A 192 1.79 1.76 -18.54
C GLU A 192 0.54 1.83 -19.42
N THR A 193 0.66 1.38 -20.68
CA THR A 193 -0.43 1.31 -21.67
C THR A 193 -0.41 -0.05 -22.36
N ALA A 194 -1.60 -0.62 -22.60
CA ALA A 194 -1.80 -1.91 -23.27
C ALA A 194 -2.77 -1.76 -24.45
N LYS A 195 -2.50 -2.43 -25.58
CA LYS A 195 -3.47 -2.50 -26.68
C LYS A 195 -4.54 -3.57 -26.41
N ALA A 196 -5.76 -3.36 -26.88
CA ALA A 196 -6.79 -4.41 -26.78
C ALA A 196 -6.32 -5.70 -27.47
N GLY A 197 -6.49 -6.84 -26.79
CA GLY A 197 -5.94 -8.15 -27.14
C GLY A 197 -4.59 -8.48 -26.50
N GLU A 198 -3.90 -7.52 -25.87
CA GLU A 198 -2.66 -7.80 -25.14
C GLU A 198 -2.93 -8.29 -23.71
N THR A 199 -2.01 -9.11 -23.19
CA THR A 199 -1.94 -9.41 -21.75
C THR A 199 -1.21 -8.29 -21.00
N ILE A 200 -1.73 -7.96 -19.82
CA ILE A 200 -1.11 -7.10 -18.80
C ILE A 200 -0.70 -8.01 -17.63
N THR A 201 0.46 -7.76 -17.04
CA THR A 201 0.98 -8.51 -15.89
C THR A 201 1.32 -7.57 -14.74
N TRP A 202 0.81 -7.86 -13.54
CA TRP A 202 1.24 -7.20 -12.31
C TRP A 202 2.09 -8.14 -11.47
N THR A 203 3.08 -7.59 -10.77
CA THR A 203 3.90 -8.31 -9.78
C THR A 203 3.94 -7.50 -8.48
N VAL A 204 3.60 -8.16 -7.37
CA VAL A 204 3.64 -7.60 -6.02
C VAL A 204 4.90 -8.04 -5.28
N GLU A 205 5.47 -7.12 -4.53
CA GLU A 205 6.59 -7.30 -3.61
C GLU A 205 6.08 -7.04 -2.20
N ALA A 206 6.05 -8.08 -1.37
CA ALA A 206 5.49 -8.03 -0.02
C ALA A 206 6.38 -8.78 0.98
N GLU A 207 6.47 -8.24 2.18
CA GLU A 207 7.34 -8.71 3.27
C GLU A 207 6.55 -8.76 4.59
N SER A 208 6.86 -9.74 5.43
CA SER A 208 6.32 -9.89 6.79
C SER A 208 7.28 -10.76 7.59
N GLU A 209 7.30 -10.61 8.93
CA GLU A 209 8.03 -11.56 9.80
C GLU A 209 7.30 -12.91 9.90
N ALA A 210 6.01 -12.95 9.56
CA ALA A 210 5.21 -14.14 9.40
C ALA A 210 5.31 -14.70 7.97
N THR A 211 5.10 -16.00 7.79
CA THR A 211 5.12 -16.60 6.46
C THR A 211 3.94 -16.10 5.64
N ILE A 212 4.16 -15.52 4.46
CA ILE A 212 3.06 -15.18 3.55
C ILE A 212 2.48 -16.48 2.98
N THR A 213 1.18 -16.71 3.18
CA THR A 213 0.47 -17.95 2.83
C THR A 213 -0.47 -17.81 1.63
N GLY A 214 -0.90 -16.59 1.31
CA GLY A 214 -1.91 -16.35 0.28
C GLY A 214 -1.81 -15.00 -0.39
N TYR A 215 -2.19 -15.00 -1.67
CA TYR A 215 -2.41 -13.80 -2.48
C TYR A 215 -3.76 -13.95 -3.16
N SER A 216 -4.65 -12.99 -2.97
CA SER A 216 -5.94 -12.89 -3.67
C SER A 216 -5.95 -11.63 -4.52
N TRP A 217 -6.42 -11.75 -5.75
CA TRP A 217 -6.38 -10.67 -6.73
C TRP A 217 -7.79 -10.35 -7.22
N THR A 218 -8.13 -9.07 -7.24
CA THR A 218 -9.44 -8.57 -7.67
C THR A 218 -9.27 -7.40 -8.63
N SER A 219 -10.19 -7.27 -9.58
CA SER A 219 -10.28 -6.13 -10.49
C SER A 219 -11.74 -5.73 -10.63
N THR A 220 -12.01 -4.44 -10.73
CA THR A 220 -13.33 -3.92 -11.11
C THR A 220 -13.55 -3.95 -12.62
N LEU A 221 -12.48 -4.10 -13.40
CA LEU A 221 -12.48 -4.14 -14.86
C LEU A 221 -11.88 -5.45 -15.35
N GLY A 222 -12.66 -6.23 -16.10
CA GLY A 222 -12.25 -7.53 -16.63
C GLY A 222 -12.06 -8.63 -15.60
N THR A 223 -11.69 -9.83 -16.08
CA THR A 223 -11.34 -10.96 -15.23
C THR A 223 -9.83 -11.01 -15.04
N ILE A 224 -9.38 -10.95 -13.78
CA ILE A 224 -7.97 -11.10 -13.40
C ILE A 224 -7.68 -12.54 -12.96
N SER A 225 -6.54 -13.09 -13.39
CA SER A 225 -6.06 -14.41 -13.02
C SER A 225 -4.75 -14.27 -12.24
N GLY A 226 -4.83 -14.42 -10.92
CA GLY A 226 -3.69 -14.32 -10.00
C GLY A 226 -3.13 -15.66 -9.56
N PHE A 227 -1.80 -15.76 -9.46
CA PHE A 227 -1.10 -16.88 -8.84
C PHE A 227 0.12 -16.39 -8.05
N GLY A 228 0.01 -16.45 -6.72
CA GLY A 228 1.07 -15.94 -5.83
C GLY A 228 1.34 -14.45 -6.04
N THR A 229 2.62 -14.11 -6.15
CA THR A 229 3.13 -12.73 -6.30
C THR A 229 2.80 -12.07 -7.65
N SER A 230 2.15 -12.75 -8.59
CA SER A 230 1.85 -12.18 -9.90
C SER A 230 0.41 -12.46 -10.34
N ALA A 231 -0.13 -11.55 -11.14
CA ALA A 231 -1.45 -11.72 -11.76
C ALA A 231 -1.49 -11.14 -13.17
N THR A 232 -2.39 -11.69 -13.99
CA THR A 232 -2.55 -11.30 -15.39
C THR A 232 -3.99 -10.99 -15.75
N LEU A 233 -4.18 -10.11 -16.72
CA LEU A 233 -5.46 -9.77 -17.31
C LEU A 233 -5.29 -9.58 -18.82
N SER A 234 -6.24 -10.04 -19.62
CA SER A 234 -6.31 -9.74 -21.05
C SER A 234 -7.05 -8.42 -21.26
N ALA A 235 -6.42 -7.44 -21.90
CA ALA A 235 -7.02 -6.15 -22.20
C ALA A 235 -8.12 -6.30 -23.25
N GLU A 236 -9.35 -5.92 -22.94
CA GLU A 236 -10.48 -6.03 -23.87
C GLU A 236 -10.77 -4.70 -24.58
N ALA A 237 -11.36 -4.74 -25.77
CA ALA A 237 -11.79 -3.53 -26.48
C ALA A 237 -12.83 -2.70 -25.69
N SER A 238 -13.64 -3.37 -24.86
CA SER A 238 -14.58 -2.78 -23.90
C SER A 238 -13.91 -1.84 -22.88
N MET A 239 -12.61 -2.01 -22.64
CA MET A 239 -11.81 -1.23 -21.68
C MET A 239 -11.10 -0.03 -22.32
N HIS A 240 -11.34 0.27 -23.60
CA HIS A 240 -10.70 1.42 -24.27
C HIS A 240 -10.85 2.72 -23.44
N LYS A 241 -9.73 3.41 -23.21
CA LYS A 241 -9.55 4.57 -22.33
C LYS A 241 -9.83 4.36 -20.84
N GLN A 242 -10.01 3.13 -20.39
CA GLN A 242 -10.12 2.80 -18.98
C GLN A 242 -8.74 2.43 -18.41
N LYS A 243 -8.53 2.78 -17.14
CA LYS A 243 -7.31 2.47 -16.40
C LYS A 243 -7.57 1.27 -15.49
N VAL A 244 -7.02 0.11 -15.85
CA VAL A 244 -7.16 -1.15 -15.09
C VAL A 244 -6.11 -1.15 -13.98
N ALA A 245 -6.55 -1.07 -12.73
CA ALA A 245 -5.71 -1.04 -11.54
C ALA A 245 -6.24 -2.05 -10.50
N PRO A 246 -5.74 -3.30 -10.51
CA PRO A 246 -6.25 -4.35 -9.62
C PRO A 246 -5.85 -4.11 -8.17
N ILE A 247 -6.56 -4.78 -7.26
CA ILE A 247 -6.27 -4.81 -5.83
C ILE A 247 -5.79 -6.22 -5.49
N VAL A 248 -4.61 -6.28 -4.87
CA VAL A 248 -4.06 -7.50 -4.27
C VAL A 248 -4.31 -7.49 -2.76
N ALA A 249 -4.73 -8.63 -2.22
CA ALA A 249 -4.81 -8.91 -0.80
C ALA A 249 -3.76 -9.97 -0.47
N VAL A 250 -2.78 -9.61 0.37
CA VAL A 250 -1.71 -10.50 0.83
C VAL A 250 -2.07 -10.98 2.22
N THR A 251 -2.02 -12.28 2.47
CA THR A 251 -2.36 -12.92 3.75
C THR A 251 -1.20 -13.76 4.25
N ASN A 252 -0.93 -13.69 5.56
CA ASN A 252 0.13 -14.47 6.21
C ASN A 252 -0.41 -15.66 7.03
N ASP A 253 0.48 -16.45 7.62
CA ASP A 253 0.14 -17.62 8.45
C ASP A 253 -0.59 -17.27 9.76
N ASP A 254 -0.65 -15.99 10.13
CA ASP A 254 -1.38 -15.50 11.29
C ASP A 254 -2.82 -15.03 11.03
N ARG A 255 -3.19 -14.98 9.74
CA ARG A 255 -4.44 -14.45 9.16
C ARG A 255 -4.53 -12.93 9.02
N THR A 256 -3.47 -12.19 9.32
CA THR A 256 -3.38 -10.78 8.92
C THR A 256 -3.48 -10.70 7.41
N THR A 257 -4.36 -9.83 6.93
CA THR A 257 -4.54 -9.58 5.50
C THR A 257 -4.36 -8.10 5.23
N GLN A 258 -3.41 -7.76 4.36
CA GLN A 258 -3.17 -6.41 3.91
C GLN A 258 -3.57 -6.26 2.44
N THR A 259 -4.38 -5.25 2.13
CA THR A 259 -4.77 -4.91 0.77
C THR A 259 -3.90 -3.79 0.20
N TYR A 260 -3.65 -3.82 -1.11
CA TYR A 260 -2.89 -2.81 -1.83
C TYR A 260 -3.43 -2.66 -3.25
N GLN A 261 -3.52 -1.41 -3.73
CA GLN A 261 -3.92 -1.13 -5.12
C GLN A 261 -2.67 -1.02 -6.00
N CYS A 262 -2.63 -1.82 -7.04
CA CYS A 262 -1.50 -1.91 -7.97
C CYS A 262 -1.49 -0.77 -9.00
N ASP A 263 -0.33 -0.57 -9.63
CA ASP A 263 -0.15 0.41 -10.71
C ASP A 263 -1.18 0.19 -11.82
N GLY A 264 -1.87 1.27 -12.21
CA GLY A 264 -2.94 1.19 -13.19
C GLY A 264 -2.44 1.31 -14.63
N VAL A 265 -2.94 0.44 -15.51
CA VAL A 265 -2.59 0.37 -16.93
C VAL A 265 -3.73 0.90 -17.79
N THR A 266 -3.45 1.83 -18.70
CA THR A 266 -4.44 2.36 -19.63
C THR A 266 -4.64 1.38 -20.79
N VAL A 267 -5.87 0.96 -21.07
CA VAL A 267 -6.17 0.11 -22.23
C VAL A 267 -6.56 0.98 -23.42
N LEU A 268 -5.98 0.71 -24.59
CA LEU A 268 -6.32 1.37 -25.85
C LEU A 268 -6.73 0.33 -26.91
N ASP A 269 -8.02 0.29 -27.24
CA ASP A 269 -8.46 -0.38 -28.47
C ASP A 269 -7.97 0.39 -29.72
N PRO A 270 -7.16 -0.22 -30.60
CA PRO A 270 -6.76 0.40 -31.86
C PRO A 270 -7.91 0.51 -32.88
N GLU A 271 -9.04 -0.18 -32.68
CA GLU A 271 -10.19 -0.09 -33.58
C GLU A 271 -11.24 0.95 -33.17
N SER A 272 -11.38 1.27 -31.88
CA SER A 272 -12.10 2.46 -31.40
C SER A 272 -11.37 3.73 -31.84
N VAL A 273 -12.06 4.66 -32.52
CA VAL A 273 -11.49 5.94 -32.99
C VAL A 273 -11.92 7.07 -32.08
N ASP A 274 -10.94 7.76 -31.49
CA ASP A 274 -11.17 8.89 -30.60
C ASP A 274 -11.27 10.23 -31.33
N LEU A 275 -10.43 10.40 -32.35
CA LEU A 275 -10.26 11.65 -33.07
C LEU A 275 -9.91 11.37 -34.53
N VAL A 276 -10.75 11.84 -35.44
CA VAL A 276 -10.40 11.92 -36.86
C VAL A 276 -9.64 13.23 -37.07
N LEU A 277 -8.42 13.15 -37.58
CA LEU A 277 -7.57 14.33 -37.80
C LEU A 277 -8.13 15.21 -38.93
N ALA A 278 -7.96 16.52 -38.82
CA ALA A 278 -8.42 17.46 -39.84
C ALA A 278 -7.45 17.51 -41.04
N LEU A 279 -7.97 17.74 -42.25
CA LEU A 279 -7.16 18.03 -43.45
C LEU A 279 -6.78 19.52 -43.49
N GLY A 280 -5.49 19.83 -43.52
CA GLY A 280 -5.03 21.22 -43.59
C GLY A 280 -3.51 21.37 -43.49
N SER A 281 -3.06 22.53 -43.03
CA SER A 281 -1.67 22.79 -42.66
C SER A 281 -1.64 23.44 -41.29
N ILE A 282 -0.76 22.97 -40.40
CA ILE A 282 -0.65 23.51 -39.04
C ILE A 282 -0.11 24.97 -39.03
N ASN A 283 0.42 25.43 -40.18
CA ASN A 283 0.89 26.79 -40.41
C ASN A 283 -0.21 27.77 -40.87
N ASP A 284 -1.45 27.32 -41.08
CA ASP A 284 -2.56 28.21 -41.39
C ASP A 284 -2.92 29.07 -40.16
N GLN A 285 -2.52 30.35 -40.18
CA GLN A 285 -2.76 31.30 -39.10
C GLN A 285 -4.25 31.58 -38.86
N ALA A 286 -5.12 31.44 -39.86
CA ALA A 286 -6.55 31.68 -39.69
C ALA A 286 -7.25 30.54 -38.93
N SER A 287 -6.73 29.32 -39.03
CA SER A 287 -7.30 28.11 -38.41
C SER A 287 -6.55 27.66 -37.15
N TYR A 288 -5.23 27.83 -37.12
CA TYR A 288 -4.30 27.29 -36.11
C TYR A 288 -3.27 28.33 -35.60
N GLY A 289 -3.57 29.62 -35.79
CA GLY A 289 -2.84 30.74 -35.17
C GLY A 289 -2.96 30.74 -33.65
N GLU A 290 -2.01 31.38 -32.97
CA GLU A 290 -1.90 31.37 -31.49
C GLU A 290 -3.09 32.01 -30.77
N THR A 291 -3.81 32.93 -31.44
CA THR A 291 -5.04 33.55 -30.93
C THR A 291 -6.29 32.68 -31.17
N VAL A 292 -6.20 31.70 -32.07
CA VAL A 292 -7.32 30.82 -32.47
C VAL A 292 -7.30 29.53 -31.64
N LEU A 293 -6.14 28.90 -31.50
CA LEU A 293 -5.96 27.61 -30.81
C LEU A 293 -6.58 27.54 -29.40
N PRO A 294 -6.44 28.55 -28.51
CA PRO A 294 -7.04 28.48 -27.17
C PRO A 294 -8.57 28.43 -27.17
N ASN A 295 -9.20 28.91 -28.25
CA ASN A 295 -10.64 29.03 -28.41
C ASN A 295 -11.28 27.89 -29.23
N LEU A 296 -10.48 26.97 -29.78
CA LEU A 296 -10.99 25.78 -30.45
C LEU A 296 -11.54 24.76 -29.43
N PRO A 297 -12.58 23.97 -29.79
CA PRO A 297 -13.16 22.98 -28.89
C PRO A 297 -12.19 21.83 -28.57
N ASP A 298 -12.19 21.39 -27.31
CA ASP A 298 -11.25 20.36 -26.79
C ASP A 298 -11.34 19.01 -27.52
N SER A 299 -12.47 18.73 -28.19
CA SER A 299 -12.65 17.54 -29.03
C SER A 299 -11.77 17.49 -30.28
N LEU A 300 -11.06 18.57 -30.62
CA LEU A 300 -10.07 18.62 -31.70
C LEU A 300 -8.63 18.40 -31.20
N PHE A 301 -8.43 18.32 -29.88
CA PHE A 301 -7.12 18.23 -29.27
C PHE A 301 -6.84 16.83 -28.74
N ILE A 302 -5.61 16.41 -28.94
CA ILE A 302 -4.98 15.27 -28.29
C ILE A 302 -4.55 15.75 -26.91
N GLN A 303 -5.09 15.15 -25.86
CA GLN A 303 -4.89 15.63 -24.49
C GLN A 303 -3.53 15.17 -23.95
N ALA A 304 -2.93 16.00 -23.09
CA ALA A 304 -1.65 15.70 -22.45
C ALA A 304 -1.70 14.37 -21.67
N GLN A 305 -0.63 13.56 -21.78
CA GLN A 305 -0.42 12.30 -21.06
C GLN A 305 -1.63 11.36 -21.09
N THR A 306 -2.34 11.36 -22.22
CA THR A 306 -3.55 10.58 -22.45
C THR A 306 -3.39 9.81 -23.77
N PRO A 307 -3.21 8.47 -23.72
CA PRO A 307 -3.26 7.64 -24.91
C PRO A 307 -4.60 7.75 -25.64
N MET A 308 -4.55 7.94 -26.96
CA MET A 308 -5.73 8.07 -27.84
C MET A 308 -5.49 7.33 -29.16
N THR A 309 -6.56 6.87 -29.80
CA THR A 309 -6.52 6.32 -31.17
C THR A 309 -6.97 7.40 -32.16
N VAL A 310 -6.03 7.92 -32.95
CA VAL A 310 -6.31 8.89 -34.02
C VAL A 310 -6.50 8.20 -35.37
N GLN A 311 -7.39 8.73 -36.21
CA GLN A 311 -7.62 8.24 -37.57
C GLN A 311 -7.28 9.30 -38.62
N VAL A 312 -6.56 8.89 -39.66
CA VAL A 312 -6.29 9.71 -40.86
C VAL A 312 -7.59 9.88 -41.65
N PRO A 313 -7.98 11.12 -42.02
CA PRO A 313 -9.24 11.39 -42.73
C PRO A 313 -9.27 10.78 -44.14
N ALA A 314 -10.47 10.49 -44.63
CA ALA A 314 -10.69 9.78 -45.89
C ALA A 314 -10.18 10.51 -47.16
N GLY A 315 -9.82 11.79 -47.06
CA GLY A 315 -9.29 12.61 -48.17
C GLY A 315 -7.80 12.92 -48.08
N ALA A 316 -7.03 12.24 -47.23
CA ALA A 316 -5.59 12.41 -47.13
C ALA A 316 -4.83 11.77 -48.33
N PRO A 317 -3.64 12.27 -48.70
CA PRO A 317 -2.78 11.58 -49.65
C PRO A 317 -2.15 10.32 -49.05
N SER A 318 -1.79 9.35 -49.90
CA SER A 318 -0.92 8.24 -49.51
C SER A 318 0.49 8.75 -49.18
N ASN A 319 1.12 8.21 -48.13
CA ASN A 319 2.33 8.73 -47.50
C ASN A 319 2.16 10.15 -46.92
N CYS A 320 0.97 10.45 -46.39
CA CYS A 320 0.68 11.71 -45.73
C CYS A 320 1.70 12.11 -44.66
N THR A 321 1.84 13.43 -44.50
CA THR A 321 2.58 14.11 -43.46
C THR A 321 1.58 14.63 -42.41
N ILE A 322 1.82 14.29 -41.15
CA ILE A 322 1.10 14.83 -40.00
C ILE A 322 1.87 16.05 -39.50
N GLY A 323 1.18 17.16 -39.25
CA GLY A 323 1.74 18.33 -38.58
C GLY A 323 1.01 18.64 -37.29
N CYS A 324 1.75 18.89 -36.21
CA CYS A 324 1.19 19.05 -34.86
C CYS A 324 1.70 20.33 -34.18
N LYS A 325 0.90 20.90 -33.27
CA LYS A 325 1.24 22.12 -32.53
C LYS A 325 0.57 22.13 -31.14
N PRO A 326 1.24 22.57 -30.06
CA PRO A 326 0.64 22.68 -28.74
C PRO A 326 -0.52 23.70 -28.70
N LYS A 327 -1.50 23.48 -27.81
CA LYS A 327 -2.66 24.37 -27.62
C LYS A 327 -2.29 25.73 -26.99
N VAL A 328 -1.27 25.74 -26.14
CA VAL A 328 -0.81 26.92 -25.38
C VAL A 328 0.71 26.91 -25.32
N GLY A 329 1.33 28.08 -25.52
CA GLY A 329 2.79 28.25 -25.60
C GLY A 329 3.35 28.06 -27.01
N ALA A 330 4.36 28.86 -27.36
CA ALA A 330 4.99 28.84 -28.68
C ALA A 330 6.12 27.77 -28.79
N ASP A 331 6.53 27.19 -27.68
CA ASP A 331 7.67 26.28 -27.62
C ASP A 331 7.29 24.88 -28.10
N TYR A 332 7.35 24.68 -29.43
CA TYR A 332 7.31 23.38 -30.09
C TYR A 332 8.24 22.35 -29.42
N ASN A 333 9.36 22.80 -28.86
CA ASN A 333 10.33 22.03 -28.08
C ASN A 333 9.74 21.29 -26.85
N SER A 334 8.54 21.67 -26.39
CA SER A 334 7.83 21.03 -25.27
C SER A 334 6.94 19.85 -25.69
N LEU A 335 6.63 19.71 -26.98
CA LEU A 335 5.70 18.72 -27.52
C LEU A 335 6.42 17.42 -27.95
N LYS A 336 6.58 16.49 -27.02
CA LYS A 336 6.93 15.10 -27.34
C LYS A 336 5.67 14.36 -27.78
N LEU A 337 5.76 13.60 -28.87
CA LEU A 337 4.68 12.78 -29.40
C LEU A 337 5.16 11.33 -29.54
N THR A 338 4.45 10.40 -28.93
CA THR A 338 4.67 8.96 -29.13
C THR A 338 3.61 8.46 -30.11
N TRP A 339 4.04 8.00 -31.28
CA TRP A 339 3.15 7.54 -32.36
C TRP A 339 3.35 6.05 -32.61
N ASP A 340 2.33 5.24 -32.33
CA ASP A 340 2.38 3.77 -32.31
C ASP A 340 3.55 3.19 -31.47
N GLY A 341 3.93 3.88 -30.40
CA GLY A 341 5.06 3.52 -29.52
C GLY A 341 6.42 4.08 -29.96
N VAL A 342 6.47 4.88 -31.04
CA VAL A 342 7.70 5.50 -31.54
C VAL A 342 7.68 7.01 -31.25
N GLU A 343 8.63 7.49 -30.43
CA GLU A 343 8.81 8.93 -30.16
C GLU A 343 9.17 9.68 -31.47
N GLN A 344 8.42 10.73 -31.77
CA GLN A 344 8.62 11.62 -32.91
C GLN A 344 9.37 12.87 -32.46
N SER A 345 10.60 13.05 -32.96
CA SER A 345 11.55 14.06 -32.47
C SER A 345 11.73 15.28 -33.40
N ASN A 346 10.82 15.51 -34.35
CA ASN A 346 10.82 16.68 -35.24
C ASN A 346 9.47 17.41 -35.20
N PHE A 347 9.47 18.58 -34.56
CA PHE A 347 8.31 19.12 -33.82
C PHE A 347 7.24 19.86 -34.64
N ALA A 348 7.33 19.88 -35.97
CA ALA A 348 6.34 20.55 -36.82
C ALA A 348 5.62 19.59 -37.77
N TYR A 349 6.34 18.62 -38.34
CA TYR A 349 5.85 17.70 -39.36
C TYR A 349 6.63 16.38 -39.36
N PHE A 350 5.93 15.25 -39.51
CA PHE A 350 6.51 13.92 -39.69
C PHE A 350 5.63 13.04 -40.59
N ASN A 351 6.22 12.00 -41.19
CA ASN A 351 5.51 11.07 -42.07
C ASN A 351 5.45 9.69 -41.38
N PRO A 352 4.33 9.36 -40.69
CA PRO A 352 4.23 8.07 -40.01
C PRO A 352 4.20 6.92 -41.03
N ALA A 353 4.73 5.77 -40.62
CA ALA A 353 4.83 4.60 -41.48
C ALA A 353 3.44 4.18 -42.00
N GLY A 354 3.31 4.04 -43.33
CA GLY A 354 2.06 3.64 -43.97
C GLY A 354 0.92 4.65 -43.87
N CYS A 355 1.20 5.95 -43.72
CA CYS A 355 0.17 7.00 -43.66
C CYS A 355 -0.76 6.95 -44.89
N ALA A 356 -2.05 6.71 -44.67
CA ALA A 356 -3.04 6.57 -45.72
C ALA A 356 -4.46 6.86 -45.17
N PRO A 357 -5.43 7.25 -46.03
CA PRO A 357 -6.84 7.41 -45.67
C PRO A 357 -7.41 6.28 -44.80
N GLY A 358 -8.09 6.64 -43.72
CA GLY A 358 -8.74 5.71 -42.81
C GLY A 358 -7.80 4.93 -41.88
N LYS A 359 -6.47 5.05 -42.03
CA LYS A 359 -5.49 4.39 -41.15
C LYS A 359 -5.60 4.95 -39.73
N LYS A 360 -5.59 4.05 -38.74
CA LYS A 360 -5.63 4.35 -37.31
C LYS A 360 -4.24 4.22 -36.71
N TYR A 361 -3.96 5.01 -35.67
CA TYR A 361 -2.69 5.06 -34.95
C TYR A 361 -2.93 5.32 -33.46
N SER A 362 -2.17 4.65 -32.60
CA SER A 362 -2.05 5.04 -31.19
C SER A 362 -1.21 6.31 -31.09
N ILE A 363 -1.65 7.31 -30.32
CA ILE A 363 -0.86 8.51 -30.03
C ILE A 363 -0.93 8.87 -28.54
N GLU A 364 0.19 9.38 -28.02
CA GLU A 364 0.27 10.06 -26.73
C GLU A 364 1.11 11.33 -26.89
N ALA A 365 0.77 12.40 -26.15
CA ALA A 365 1.40 13.71 -26.25
C ALA A 365 1.80 14.24 -24.87
N SER A 366 3.00 14.80 -24.71
CA SER A 366 3.45 15.37 -23.42
C SER A 366 2.64 16.58 -22.97
N VAL A 367 2.07 17.32 -23.93
CA VAL A 367 1.23 18.51 -23.73
C VAL A 367 0.05 18.46 -24.68
N THR A 368 -1.07 19.11 -24.31
CA THR A 368 -2.27 19.13 -25.15
C THR A 368 -1.97 19.80 -26.49
N ALA A 369 -2.21 19.10 -27.59
CA ALA A 369 -1.82 19.51 -28.93
C ALA A 369 -2.92 19.21 -29.97
N ILE A 370 -2.92 19.97 -31.05
CA ILE A 370 -3.74 19.68 -32.23
C ILE A 370 -2.84 19.16 -33.35
N CYS A 371 -3.33 18.17 -34.08
CA CYS A 371 -2.63 17.58 -35.23
C CYS A 371 -3.54 17.61 -36.47
N VAL A 372 -2.94 17.90 -37.62
CA VAL A 372 -3.60 17.93 -38.92
C VAL A 372 -2.82 17.09 -39.93
N VAL A 373 -3.53 16.58 -40.93
CA VAL A 373 -2.93 15.85 -42.04
C VAL A 373 -2.83 16.78 -43.24
N ASN A 374 -1.71 16.77 -43.95
CA ASN A 374 -1.59 17.52 -45.19
C ASN A 374 -2.65 17.09 -46.21
N LYS A 375 -3.04 18.02 -47.09
CA LYS A 375 -3.78 17.71 -48.31
C LYS A 375 -2.83 17.25 -49.42
#